data_AF-A0A5J4R736-F1
#
_entry.id   AF-A0A5J4R736-F1
#
_cell.length_a   1.000
_cell.length_b   1.000
_cell.length_c   1.000
_cell.angle_alpha   90.00
_cell.angle_beta   90.00
_cell.angle_gamma   90.00
#
_symmetry.space_group_name_H-M   'P 1'
#
loop_
_entity.id
_entity.type
_entity.pdbx_description
1 polymer ?
#
loop_
_entity_poly.entity_id
_entity_poly.type
_entity_poly.pdbx_seq_one_letter_code
_entity_poly.pdbx_strand_id
1 'polypeptide(L)'
;MGVRNWRIFTLFPVGRAIEYPEFQLTNEEFTGVMEFIRQTRKERCMQLSYGCEGFLGRHEGEVREGFFSCNAGICIGSVLADGSISACPSIRSNLYQGNIYQDDFWETWENRFTLFRDRTWMKTRQCAQCKSFRYCEGNGMHLRNEKGDLLFCHYKRILPSFQDR
;
A
#
# COMPACT_ATOMS: atom_id res chain seq x y z
N MET A 1 -15.73 -25.43 3.37
CA MET A 1 -14.42 -25.22 2.73
C MET A 1 -13.39 -24.88 3.81
N GLY A 2 -12.25 -25.59 3.87
CA GLY A 2 -11.24 -25.46 4.94
C GLY A 2 -10.11 -24.48 4.63
N VAL A 3 -10.45 -23.24 4.25
CA VAL A 3 -9.46 -22.20 3.92
C VAL A 3 -8.69 -21.79 5.17
N ARG A 4 -7.36 -21.90 5.13
CA ARG A 4 -6.49 -21.59 6.28
C ARG A 4 -5.91 -20.17 6.25
N ASN A 5 -5.81 -19.58 5.06
CA ASN A 5 -5.21 -18.26 4.86
C ASN A 5 -6.12 -17.45 3.96
N TRP A 6 -6.47 -16.24 4.39
CA TRP A 6 -7.27 -15.33 3.60
C TRP A 6 -6.67 -13.92 3.69
N ARG A 7 -6.52 -13.27 2.54
CA ARG A 7 -5.98 -11.91 2.45
C ARG A 7 -7.04 -10.97 1.89
N ILE A 8 -7.33 -9.90 2.62
CA ILE A 8 -8.31 -8.88 2.24
C ILE A 8 -7.58 -7.62 1.79
N PHE A 9 -8.07 -7.04 0.70
CA PHE A 9 -7.69 -5.71 0.22
C PHE A 9 -8.95 -4.87 0.08
N THR A 10 -8.86 -3.59 0.41
CA THR A 10 -9.93 -2.63 0.12
C THR A 10 -9.62 -1.91 -1.18
N LEU A 11 -10.65 -1.61 -1.95
CA LEU A 11 -10.51 -0.82 -3.17
C LEU A 11 -10.00 0.59 -2.83
N PHE A 12 -9.25 1.15 -3.78
CA PHE A 12 -8.75 2.52 -3.76
C PHE A 12 -9.03 3.16 -5.14
N PRO A 13 -9.21 4.49 -5.23
CA PRO A 13 -9.70 5.13 -6.44
C PRO A 13 -8.59 5.29 -7.49
N VAL A 14 -8.19 4.19 -8.11
CA VAL A 14 -7.20 4.14 -9.21
C VAL A 14 -7.71 3.24 -10.33
N GLY A 15 -7.36 3.59 -11.57
CA GLY A 15 -7.85 2.89 -12.75
C GLY A 15 -9.38 2.99 -12.82
N ARG A 16 -10.04 1.88 -13.19
CA ARG A 16 -11.51 1.84 -13.31
C ARG A 16 -12.25 2.11 -12.00
N ALA A 17 -11.62 1.91 -10.84
CA ALA A 17 -12.28 2.16 -9.55
C ALA A 17 -12.62 3.65 -9.32
N ILE A 18 -12.04 4.57 -10.10
CA ILE A 18 -12.38 6.00 -10.08
C ILE A 18 -13.84 6.22 -10.54
N GLU A 19 -14.35 5.39 -11.44
CA GLU A 19 -15.70 5.49 -11.99
C GLU A 19 -16.78 4.99 -11.01
N TYR A 20 -16.39 4.35 -9.91
CA TYR A 20 -17.28 3.71 -8.93
C TYR A 20 -16.94 4.17 -7.49
N PRO A 21 -17.17 5.45 -7.16
CA PRO A 21 -16.84 5.99 -5.83
C PRO A 21 -17.57 5.27 -4.68
N GLU A 22 -18.71 4.64 -4.93
CA GLU A 22 -19.48 3.85 -3.96
C GLU A 22 -18.74 2.61 -3.46
N PHE A 23 -17.70 2.15 -4.17
CA PHE A 23 -16.86 1.03 -3.72
C PHE A 23 -15.76 1.45 -2.74
N GLN A 24 -15.54 2.75 -2.58
CA GLN A 24 -14.63 3.27 -1.58
C GLN A 24 -15.31 3.27 -0.21
N LEU A 25 -14.84 2.41 0.69
CA LEU A 25 -15.36 2.36 2.06
C LEU A 25 -15.29 3.72 2.76
N THR A 26 -16.26 4.01 3.62
CA THR A 26 -16.16 5.11 4.59
C THR A 26 -15.04 4.85 5.61
N ASN A 27 -14.77 5.80 6.50
CA ASN A 27 -13.77 5.59 7.56
C ASN A 27 -14.28 4.56 8.59
N GLU A 28 -15.57 4.59 8.86
CA GLU A 28 -16.28 3.70 9.77
C GLU A 28 -16.26 2.27 9.22
N GLU A 29 -16.60 2.09 7.95
CA GLU A 29 -16.55 0.78 7.28
C GLU A 29 -15.11 0.25 7.19
N PHE A 30 -14.15 1.11 6.85
CA PHE A 30 -12.74 0.73 6.79
C PHE A 30 -12.22 0.26 8.16
N THR A 31 -12.58 0.97 9.23
CA THR A 31 -12.26 0.58 10.60
C THR A 31 -12.98 -0.71 10.99
N GLY A 32 -14.23 -0.89 10.56
CA GLY A 32 -15.00 -2.12 10.72
C GLY A 32 -14.31 -3.34 10.09
N VAL A 33 -13.70 -3.19 8.90
CA VAL A 33 -12.88 -4.26 8.29
C VAL A 33 -11.69 -4.62 9.16
N MET A 34 -11.00 -3.64 9.76
CA MET A 34 -9.88 -3.91 10.67
C MET A 34 -10.34 -4.69 11.90
N GLU A 35 -11.48 -4.29 12.50
CA GLU A 35 -12.04 -4.98 13.67
C GLU A 35 -12.49 -6.41 13.33
N PHE A 36 -13.13 -6.59 12.17
CA PHE A 36 -13.50 -7.91 11.67
C PHE A 36 -12.27 -8.82 11.56
N ILE A 37 -11.20 -8.36 10.90
CA ILE A 37 -9.96 -9.13 10.74
C ILE A 37 -9.37 -9.50 12.11
N ARG A 38 -9.30 -8.52 13.01
CA ARG A 38 -8.78 -8.72 14.37
C ARG A 38 -9.57 -9.79 15.12
N GLN A 39 -10.90 -9.73 15.06
CA GLN A 39 -11.77 -10.67 15.75
C GLN A 39 -11.65 -12.08 15.16
N THR A 40 -11.67 -12.22 13.83
CA THR A 40 -11.48 -13.52 13.16
C THR A 40 -10.14 -14.16 13.51
N ARG A 41 -9.05 -13.38 13.58
CA ARG A 41 -7.73 -13.91 13.97
C ARG A 41 -7.72 -14.47 15.39
N LYS A 42 -8.51 -13.91 16.31
CA LYS A 42 -8.62 -14.41 17.71
C LYS A 42 -9.25 -15.80 17.79
N GLU A 43 -10.09 -16.17 16.82
CA GLU A 43 -10.72 -17.49 16.77
C GLU A 43 -9.72 -18.61 16.42
N ARG A 44 -8.53 -18.26 15.89
CA ARG A 44 -7.44 -19.18 15.54
C ARG A 44 -7.83 -20.29 14.56
N CYS A 45 -8.97 -20.14 13.88
CA CYS A 45 -9.46 -21.06 12.86
C CYS A 45 -8.87 -20.77 11.47
N MET A 46 -8.49 -19.52 11.21
CA MET A 46 -7.97 -19.04 9.94
C MET A 46 -7.03 -17.84 10.15
N GLN A 47 -5.95 -17.78 9.37
CA GLN A 47 -5.09 -16.62 9.27
C GLN A 47 -5.67 -15.62 8.26
N LEU A 48 -6.56 -14.76 8.77
CA LEU A 48 -7.02 -13.60 8.03
C LEU A 48 -5.97 -12.48 8.12
N SER A 49 -5.67 -11.81 7.01
CA SER A 49 -4.70 -10.72 6.95
C SER A 49 -5.18 -9.58 6.06
N TYR A 50 -4.97 -8.34 6.50
CA TYR A 50 -5.09 -7.19 5.64
C TYR A 50 -3.89 -7.07 4.70
N GLY A 51 -4.12 -6.47 3.52
CA GLY A 51 -3.14 -6.22 2.48
C GLY A 51 -1.99 -5.27 2.86
N CYS A 52 -1.10 -5.03 1.90
CA CYS A 52 0.09 -4.18 2.06
C CYS A 52 -0.15 -2.74 1.59
N GLU A 53 -1.36 -2.23 1.79
CA GLU A 53 -1.79 -0.95 1.21
C GLU A 53 -1.21 0.26 1.95
N GLY A 54 -1.22 0.23 3.28
CA GLY A 54 -0.70 1.33 4.08
C GLY A 54 -0.56 0.99 5.55
N PHE A 55 -0.05 1.97 6.29
CA PHE A 55 0.13 1.93 7.74
C PHE A 55 -1.20 2.14 8.48
N LEU A 56 -1.46 1.27 9.46
CA LEU A 56 -2.74 1.12 10.16
C LEU A 56 -2.67 1.52 11.64
N GLY A 57 -1.54 2.07 12.09
CA GLY A 57 -1.38 2.56 13.47
C GLY A 57 -1.54 1.42 14.49
N ARG A 58 -2.52 1.56 15.39
CA ARG A 58 -2.75 0.59 16.48
C ARG A 58 -3.11 -0.82 16.00
N HIS A 59 -3.56 -0.96 14.76
CA HIS A 59 -3.95 -2.26 14.20
C HIS A 59 -2.76 -3.03 13.58
N GLU A 60 -1.57 -2.44 13.50
CA GLU A 60 -0.35 -3.19 13.13
C GLU A 60 -0.12 -4.36 14.10
N GLY A 61 0.24 -5.52 13.59
CA GLY A 61 0.35 -6.77 14.37
C GLY A 61 -0.99 -7.41 14.74
N GLU A 62 -2.09 -6.65 14.80
CA GLU A 62 -3.42 -7.19 15.09
C GLU A 62 -4.12 -7.74 13.84
N VAL A 63 -3.99 -7.05 12.70
CA VAL A 63 -4.72 -7.37 11.46
C VAL A 63 -3.85 -7.94 10.35
N ARG A 64 -2.54 -8.02 10.58
CA ARG A 64 -1.55 -8.68 9.72
C ARG A 64 -0.33 -9.02 10.56
N GLU A 65 0.52 -9.91 10.05
CA GLU A 65 1.82 -10.17 10.66
C GLU A 65 2.76 -8.98 10.42
N GLY A 66 3.41 -8.53 11.49
CA GLY A 66 4.39 -7.45 11.44
C GLY A 66 3.80 -6.07 11.19
N PHE A 67 4.71 -5.13 10.92
CA PHE A 67 4.40 -3.74 10.62
C PHE A 67 4.33 -3.50 9.12
N PHE A 68 3.61 -2.46 8.73
CA PHE A 68 3.64 -1.96 7.35
C PHE A 68 5.06 -1.77 6.82
N SER A 69 5.31 -2.29 5.63
CA SER A 69 6.39 -1.83 4.75
C SER A 69 5.93 -1.97 3.31
N CYS A 70 6.16 -0.94 2.50
CA CYS A 70 6.13 -1.11 1.05
C CYS A 70 7.46 -1.77 0.66
N ASN A 71 7.44 -2.92 0.00
CA ASN A 71 8.66 -3.63 -0.41
C ASN A 71 9.02 -3.43 -1.88
N ALA A 72 8.21 -2.63 -2.58
CA ALA A 72 8.41 -2.30 -3.98
C ALA A 72 9.78 -1.62 -4.17
N GLY A 73 10.63 -2.24 -4.99
CA GLY A 73 11.96 -1.78 -5.30
C GLY A 73 13.02 -1.94 -4.21
N ILE A 74 12.65 -2.58 -3.09
CA ILE A 74 13.56 -2.95 -2.00
C ILE A 74 13.95 -4.42 -2.12
N CYS A 75 12.96 -5.31 -2.04
CA CYS A 75 13.12 -6.75 -2.26
C CYS A 75 12.10 -7.31 -3.26
N ILE A 76 11.25 -6.45 -3.83
CA ILE A 76 10.29 -6.81 -4.87
C ILE A 76 10.65 -6.04 -6.15
N GLY A 77 10.83 -6.79 -7.24
CA GLY A 77 10.82 -6.31 -8.61
C GLY A 77 9.79 -7.12 -9.41
N SER A 78 9.34 -6.58 -10.53
CA SER A 78 8.31 -7.20 -11.37
C SER A 78 8.63 -6.99 -12.84
N VAL A 79 8.38 -8.02 -13.64
CA VAL A 79 8.34 -7.93 -15.10
C VAL A 79 6.89 -8.06 -15.51
N LEU A 80 6.37 -7.08 -16.23
CA LEU A 80 4.99 -7.06 -16.71
C LEU A 80 4.85 -7.83 -18.03
N ALA A 81 3.61 -8.06 -18.46
CA ALA A 81 3.33 -8.86 -19.65
C ALA A 81 3.96 -8.30 -20.95
N ASP A 82 4.20 -7.00 -21.01
CA ASP A 82 4.87 -6.29 -22.12
C ASP A 82 6.41 -6.25 -21.96
N GLY A 83 6.96 -6.90 -20.94
CA GLY A 83 8.39 -6.89 -20.59
C GLY A 83 8.82 -5.70 -19.73
N SER A 84 7.93 -4.76 -19.40
CA SER A 84 8.26 -3.60 -18.59
C SER A 84 8.77 -4.00 -17.20
N ILE A 85 9.88 -3.40 -16.76
CA ILE A 85 10.48 -3.61 -15.45
C ILE A 85 9.87 -2.60 -14.46
N SER A 86 9.24 -3.08 -13.40
CA SER A 86 8.58 -2.26 -12.37
C SER A 86 8.95 -2.74 -10.97
N ALA A 87 8.68 -1.92 -9.95
CA ALA A 87 8.89 -2.26 -8.56
C ALA A 87 7.73 -3.06 -7.93
N CYS A 88 6.55 -3.04 -8.54
CA CYS A 88 5.37 -3.82 -8.13
C CYS A 88 4.36 -3.80 -9.29
N PRO A 89 3.55 -4.86 -9.50
CA PRO A 89 2.60 -4.88 -10.62
C PRO A 89 1.53 -3.79 -10.56
N SER A 90 1.28 -3.23 -9.38
CA SER A 90 0.28 -2.17 -9.17
C SER A 90 0.84 -0.76 -9.29
N ILE A 91 2.14 -0.60 -9.56
CA ILE A 91 2.77 0.71 -9.76
C ILE A 91 2.47 1.23 -11.15
N ARG A 92 2.30 2.55 -11.26
CA ARG A 92 1.98 3.24 -12.51
C ARG A 92 3.14 3.16 -13.51
N SER A 93 2.79 3.19 -14.80
CA SER A 93 3.73 3.05 -15.91
C SER A 93 4.81 4.11 -15.99
N ASN A 94 4.52 5.34 -15.54
CA ASN A 94 5.51 6.41 -15.49
C ASN A 94 6.65 6.19 -14.47
N LEU A 95 6.59 5.11 -13.67
CA LEU A 95 7.63 4.73 -12.71
C LEU A 95 8.36 3.43 -13.11
N TYR A 96 8.10 2.88 -14.31
CA TYR A 96 8.84 1.73 -14.83
C TYR A 96 10.32 2.10 -15.08
N GLN A 97 11.21 1.13 -14.93
CA GLN A 97 12.67 1.32 -14.90
C GLN A 97 13.39 0.81 -16.16
N GLY A 98 12.64 0.29 -17.12
CA GLY A 98 13.17 -0.28 -18.36
C GLY A 98 12.26 -1.38 -18.90
N ASN A 99 12.80 -2.17 -19.82
CA ASN A 99 12.11 -3.31 -20.40
C ASN A 99 13.11 -4.45 -20.64
N ILE A 100 12.78 -5.68 -20.22
CA ILE A 100 13.69 -6.84 -20.32
C ILE A 100 14.09 -7.22 -21.76
N TYR A 101 13.38 -6.72 -22.78
CA TYR A 101 13.76 -6.93 -24.18
C TYR A 101 14.85 -5.95 -24.66
N GLN A 102 15.18 -4.93 -23.87
CA GLN A 102 16.14 -3.88 -24.21
C GLN A 102 17.22 -3.67 -23.14
N ASP A 103 16.87 -3.90 -21.88
CA ASP A 103 17.70 -3.65 -20.70
C ASP A 103 18.03 -4.96 -19.96
N ASP A 104 19.24 -5.04 -19.42
CA ASP A 104 19.58 -6.09 -18.45
C ASP A 104 18.84 -5.84 -17.13
N PHE A 105 18.15 -6.87 -16.63
CA PHE A 105 17.34 -6.75 -15.42
C PHE A 105 18.19 -6.49 -14.17
N TRP A 106 19.37 -7.12 -14.07
CA TRP A 106 20.24 -6.99 -12.90
C TRP A 106 20.87 -5.60 -12.84
N GLU A 107 21.37 -5.09 -13.97
CA GLU A 107 21.88 -3.73 -14.08
C GLU A 107 20.79 -2.69 -13.74
N THR A 108 19.58 -2.91 -14.28
CA THR A 108 18.42 -2.06 -14.00
C THR A 108 18.07 -2.08 -12.52
N TRP A 109 18.01 -3.27 -11.90
CA TRP A 109 17.73 -3.43 -10.47
C TRP A 109 18.77 -2.70 -9.61
N GLU A 110 20.06 -2.88 -9.87
CA GLU A 110 21.11 -2.27 -9.07
C GLU A 110 21.10 -0.75 -9.17
N ASN A 111 20.91 -0.20 -10.39
CA ASN A 111 21.22 1.21 -10.66
C ASN A 111 20.01 2.13 -10.87
N ARG A 112 18.84 1.62 -11.25
CA ARG A 112 17.69 2.47 -11.66
C ARG A 112 16.59 2.57 -10.59
N PHE A 113 16.59 1.69 -9.58
CA PHE A 113 15.55 1.64 -8.55
C PHE A 113 15.64 2.70 -7.44
N THR A 114 16.50 3.71 -7.56
CA THR A 114 16.77 4.73 -6.53
C THR A 114 15.51 5.43 -6.02
N LEU A 115 14.56 5.76 -6.92
CA LEU A 115 13.29 6.41 -6.54
C LEU A 115 12.46 5.58 -5.54
N PHE A 116 12.63 4.25 -5.56
CA PHE A 116 11.90 3.33 -4.70
C PHE A 116 12.59 3.07 -3.36
N ARG A 117 13.92 3.27 -3.33
CA ARG A 117 14.81 3.05 -2.20
C ARG A 117 14.98 4.31 -1.35
N ASP A 118 15.06 5.48 -1.99
CA ASP A 118 15.00 6.77 -1.33
C ASP A 118 13.58 7.34 -1.40
N ARG A 119 12.88 7.27 -0.27
CA ARG A 119 11.48 7.73 -0.14
C ARG A 119 11.37 9.16 0.39
N THR A 120 12.45 9.92 0.46
CA THR A 120 12.42 11.31 0.92
C THR A 120 11.44 12.16 0.08
N TRP A 121 11.35 11.90 -1.22
CA TRP A 121 10.40 12.58 -2.12
C TRP A 121 8.92 12.35 -1.76
N MET A 122 8.60 11.27 -1.04
CA MET A 122 7.24 10.96 -0.58
C MET A 122 6.80 11.82 0.61
N LYS A 123 7.73 12.55 1.25
CA LYS A 123 7.53 13.42 2.41
C LYS A 123 7.06 14.83 2.00
N THR A 124 5.98 14.89 1.23
CA THR A 124 5.41 16.12 0.68
C THR A 124 3.94 16.28 1.09
N ARG A 125 3.35 17.47 0.89
CA ARG A 125 1.94 17.76 1.22
C ARG A 125 1.57 17.34 2.66
N GLN A 126 0.55 16.51 2.83
CA GLN A 126 0.10 16.01 4.12
C GLN A 126 1.17 15.19 4.89
N CYS A 127 2.22 14.73 4.21
CA CYS A 127 3.32 14.00 4.81
C CYS A 127 4.48 14.91 5.26
N ALA A 128 4.56 16.17 4.79
CA ALA A 128 5.70 17.05 5.03
C ALA A 128 6.04 17.25 6.51
N GLN A 129 5.00 17.42 7.35
CA GLN A 129 5.11 17.58 8.81
C GLN A 129 4.50 16.41 9.58
N CYS A 130 4.26 15.27 8.92
CA CYS A 130 3.62 14.12 9.57
C CYS A 130 4.57 13.43 10.54
N LYS A 131 4.22 13.43 11.84
CA LYS A 131 4.99 12.75 12.91
C LYS A 131 5.07 11.23 12.71
N SER A 132 4.08 10.65 12.03
CA SER A 132 4.02 9.21 11.75
C SER A 132 4.74 8.82 10.45
N PHE A 133 5.35 9.76 9.71
CA PHE A 133 5.99 9.45 8.43
C PHE A 133 7.05 8.35 8.54
N ARG A 134 7.81 8.33 9.64
CA ARG A 134 8.84 7.29 9.91
C ARG A 134 8.30 5.85 9.94
N TYR A 135 6.99 5.65 10.10
CA TYR A 135 6.39 4.31 10.15
C TYR A 135 5.81 3.86 8.81
N CYS A 136 5.46 4.80 7.93
CA CYS A 136 4.82 4.49 6.67
C CYS A 136 5.60 4.91 5.44
N GLU A 137 6.54 5.83 5.58
CA GLU A 137 7.31 6.47 4.51
C GLU A 137 6.43 6.95 3.35
N GLY A 138 5.18 7.31 3.67
CA GLY A 138 4.20 7.73 2.69
C GLY A 138 3.30 6.63 2.09
N ASN A 139 3.10 5.51 2.80
CA ASN A 139 2.22 4.37 2.44
C ASN A 139 2.65 3.62 1.15
N GLY A 140 1.82 2.69 0.69
CA GLY A 140 2.04 1.94 -0.54
C GLY A 140 2.22 2.88 -1.73
N MET A 141 3.25 2.63 -2.52
CA MET A 141 3.66 3.51 -3.61
C MET A 141 2.64 3.59 -4.75
N HIS A 142 1.85 2.54 -4.94
CA HIS A 142 0.73 2.53 -5.88
C HIS A 142 -0.39 3.51 -5.49
N LEU A 143 -0.39 4.04 -4.26
CA LEU A 143 -1.34 5.06 -3.79
C LEU A 143 -0.92 6.49 -4.13
N ARG A 144 0.08 6.66 -5.00
CA ARG A 144 0.50 7.96 -5.52
C ARG A 144 -0.22 8.27 -6.83
N ASN A 145 -0.68 9.51 -6.97
CA ASN A 145 -1.21 10.02 -8.23
C ASN A 145 -0.07 10.43 -9.18
N GLU A 146 -0.41 10.93 -10.37
CA GLU A 146 0.56 11.36 -11.38
C GLU A 146 1.46 12.51 -10.92
N LYS A 147 1.00 13.32 -9.97
CA LYS A 147 1.76 14.42 -9.36
C LYS A 147 2.66 13.96 -8.19
N GLY A 148 2.64 12.67 -7.85
CA GLY A 148 3.34 12.12 -6.69
C GLY A 148 2.64 12.35 -5.35
N ASP A 149 1.44 12.94 -5.36
CA ASP A 149 0.67 13.18 -4.13
C ASP A 149 0.00 11.88 -3.65
N LEU A 150 -0.03 11.68 -2.33
CA LEU A 150 -0.71 10.55 -1.70
C LEU A 150 -2.23 10.71 -1.81
N LEU A 151 -2.91 9.75 -2.45
CA LEU A 151 -4.36 9.76 -2.66
C LEU A 151 -5.14 9.83 -1.34
N PHE A 152 -4.81 8.96 -0.39
CA PHE A 152 -5.34 9.02 0.97
C PHE A 152 -4.40 8.35 1.97
N CYS A 153 -4.57 8.70 3.25
CA CYS A 153 -3.77 8.15 4.34
C CYS A 153 -4.57 7.12 5.13
N HIS A 154 -4.19 5.84 5.04
CA HIS A 154 -4.77 4.75 5.82
C HIS A 154 -4.83 5.05 7.32
N TYR A 155 -3.73 5.56 7.89
CA TYR A 155 -3.67 5.93 9.29
C TYR A 155 -4.72 6.99 9.67
N LYS A 156 -4.94 8.01 8.83
CA LYS A 156 -5.97 9.03 9.07
C LYS A 156 -7.40 8.48 8.99
N ARG A 157 -7.64 7.42 8.21
CA ARG A 157 -8.95 6.76 8.09
C ARG A 157 -9.34 5.96 9.34
N ILE A 158 -8.35 5.54 10.14
CA ILE A 158 -8.54 4.76 11.36
C ILE A 158 -8.59 5.66 12.61
N LEU A 159 -8.00 6.85 12.53
CA LEU A 159 -8.09 7.80 13.63
C LEU A 159 -9.56 8.15 13.85
N PRO A 160 -10.05 8.15 15.11
CA PRO A 160 -11.35 8.71 15.41
C PRO A 160 -11.42 10.12 14.84
N SER A 161 -12.56 10.48 14.26
CA SER A 161 -12.92 11.85 13.95
C SER A 161 -12.95 12.66 15.26
N PHE A 162 -11.78 13.07 15.74
CA PHE A 162 -11.64 14.07 16.80
C PHE A 162 -11.96 15.44 16.23
N GLN A 163 -13.22 15.64 15.82
CA GLN A 163 -13.79 16.96 15.52
C GLN A 163 -15.20 17.17 16.09
N ASP A 164 -15.79 16.21 16.83
CA ASP A 164 -17.08 16.42 17.52
C ASP A 164 -17.06 15.96 18.99
N ARG A 165 -16.08 16.43 19.78
CA ARG A 165 -16.19 16.52 21.26
C ARG A 165 -15.40 17.71 21.80
#